data_AF-A0A530JVT4-F1
#
_entry.id   AF-A0A530JVT4-F1
#
_cell.length_a   1.000
_cell.length_b   1.000
_cell.length_c   1.000
_cell.angle_alpha   90.00
_cell.angle_beta   90.00
_cell.angle_gamma   90.00
#
_symmetry.space_group_name_H-M   'P 1'
#
loop_
_entity.id
_entity.type
_entity.pdbx_description
1 polymer ?
#
loop_
_entity_poly.entity_id
_entity_poly.type
_entity_poly.pdbx_seq_one_letter_code
_entity_poly.pdbx_strand_id
1 'polypeptide(L)' 'SEPVKPVVPCVIMSNTVHAYISQSDKGELVIGAGTDQYVSYSQTGGLHILQHTLDAICEMFPIFTRMKMLRSWGGIVDV' A
#
# COMPACT_ATOMS: atom_id res chain seq x y z
N SER A 1 -15.35 5.87 4.59
CA SER A 1 -14.88 4.58 4.06
C SER A 1 -15.84 3.52 4.53
N GLU A 2 -16.19 2.58 3.68
CA GLU A 2 -16.96 1.42 4.09
C GLU A 2 -15.99 0.24 4.23
N PRO A 3 -15.93 -0.42 5.40
CA PRO A 3 -15.22 -1.68 5.57
C PRO A 3 -15.60 -2.68 4.49
N VAL A 4 -14.61 -3.32 3.88
CA VAL A 4 -14.85 -4.42 2.94
C VAL A 4 -14.92 -5.72 3.72
N LYS A 5 -15.77 -6.65 3.28
CA LYS A 5 -15.79 -8.02 3.83
C LYS A 5 -14.38 -8.64 3.78
N PRO A 6 -14.07 -9.57 4.70
CA PRO A 6 -12.79 -10.27 4.66
C PRO A 6 -12.53 -10.95 3.31
N VAL A 7 -11.42 -10.58 2.67
CA VAL A 7 -10.99 -11.08 1.34
C VAL A 7 -9.47 -11.31 1.28
N VAL A 8 -8.67 -10.69 2.15
CA VAL A 8 -7.22 -10.92 2.24
C VAL A 8 -6.89 -11.57 3.59
N PRO A 9 -6.74 -12.91 3.67
CA PRO A 9 -6.64 -13.63 4.95
C PRO A 9 -5.23 -13.60 5.58
N CYS A 10 -4.22 -13.14 4.85
CA CYS A 10 -2.83 -13.08 5.31
C CYS A 10 -2.10 -11.89 4.68
N VAL A 11 -0.90 -11.59 5.17
CA VAL A 11 -0.03 -10.61 4.51
C VAL A 11 0.49 -11.23 3.21
N ILE A 12 0.25 -10.57 2.08
CA ILE A 12 0.78 -10.95 0.78
C ILE A 12 1.88 -9.95 0.42
N MET A 13 3.05 -10.44 0.02
CA MET A 13 4.18 -9.61 -0.39
C MET A 13 4.78 -10.13 -1.70
N SER A 14 5.19 -9.22 -2.57
CA SER A 14 5.91 -9.53 -3.80
C SER A 14 7.12 -8.62 -3.97
N ASN A 15 8.32 -9.22 -3.93
CA ASN A 15 9.56 -8.50 -4.21
C ASN A 15 9.68 -8.13 -5.70
N THR A 16 9.05 -8.90 -6.59
CA THR A 16 9.13 -8.65 -8.03
C THR A 16 8.42 -7.36 -8.42
N VAL A 17 7.25 -7.09 -7.84
CA VAL A 17 6.48 -5.86 -8.09
C VAL A 17 6.59 -4.82 -6.97
N HIS A 18 7.42 -5.09 -5.95
CA HIS A 18 7.68 -4.22 -4.81
C HIS A 18 6.41 -3.72 -4.09
N ALA A 19 5.50 -4.63 -3.72
CA ALA A 19 4.29 -4.27 -3.01
C ALA A 19 3.90 -5.32 -1.95
N TYR A 20 3.23 -4.87 -0.90
CA TYR A 20 2.53 -5.72 0.05
C TYR A 20 1.09 -5.25 0.28
N ILE A 21 0.23 -6.18 0.67
CA ILE A 21 -1.15 -5.92 1.06
C ILE A 21 -1.55 -6.80 2.25
N SER A 22 -2.33 -6.23 3.15
CA SER A 22 -3.06 -6.95 4.19
C SER A 22 -4.42 -6.29 4.42
N GLN A 23 -5.31 -6.98 5.12
CA GLN A 23 -6.59 -6.42 5.54
C GLN A 23 -6.63 -6.32 7.07
N SER A 24 -7.02 -5.15 7.58
CA SER A 24 -7.18 -4.92 9.01
C SER A 24 -8.39 -5.68 9.55
N ASP A 25 -8.44 -5.90 10.87
CA ASP A 25 -9.62 -6.47 11.55
C ASP A 25 -10.88 -5.59 11.39
N LYS A 26 -10.70 -4.31 11.08
CA LYS A 26 -11.77 -3.35 10.79
C LYS A 26 -12.19 -3.37 9.32
N GLY A 27 -11.54 -4.15 8.46
CA GLY A 27 -11.90 -4.35 7.06
C GLY A 27 -11.24 -3.36 6.08
N GLU A 28 -10.30 -2.51 6.51
CA GLU A 28 -9.54 -1.66 5.60
C GLU A 28 -8.39 -2.44 4.96
N LEU A 29 -8.07 -2.11 3.70
CA LEU A 29 -6.86 -2.61 3.05
C LEU A 29 -5.68 -1.72 3.42
N VAL A 30 -4.60 -2.34 3.88
CA VAL A 30 -3.33 -1.69 4.16
C VAL A 30 -2.34 -2.14 3.09
N ILE A 31 -1.82 -1.17 2.34
CA ILE A 31 -0.87 -1.40 1.26
C ILE A 31 0.40 -0.56 1.47
N GLY A 32 1.51 -1.04 0.93
CA GLY A 32 2.76 -0.29 0.89
C GLY A 32 3.76 -0.91 -0.08
N ALA A 33 4.85 -0.18 -0.30
CA ALA A 33 5.91 -0.51 -1.25
C ALA A 33 7.29 -0.13 -0.68
N GLY A 34 8.28 0.02 -1.57
CA GLY A 34 9.63 0.44 -1.22
C GLY A 34 9.74 1.86 -0.64
N THR A 35 10.92 2.17 -0.12
CA THR A 35 11.26 3.46 0.47
C THR A 35 11.70 4.47 -0.58
N ASP A 36 11.51 5.78 -0.31
CA ASP A 36 12.16 6.83 -1.08
C ASP A 36 13.69 6.67 -1.03
N GLN A 37 14.36 6.94 -2.15
CA GLN A 37 15.81 6.74 -2.32
C GLN A 37 16.62 7.97 -1.88
N TYR A 38 16.17 8.66 -0.84
CA TYR A 38 16.87 9.78 -0.22
C TYR A 38 16.51 9.86 1.27
N VAL A 39 17.46 10.33 2.08
CA VAL A 39 17.24 10.52 3.51
C VAL A 39 16.29 11.68 3.74
N SER A 40 15.21 11.43 4.46
CA SER A 40 14.25 12.45 4.88
C SER A 40 13.61 12.10 6.21
N TYR A 41 13.31 13.14 6.99
CA TYR A 41 12.56 13.06 8.24
C TYR A 41 11.19 13.73 8.12
N SER A 42 10.75 14.08 6.91
CA SER A 42 9.50 14.81 6.66
C SER A 42 8.23 13.98 6.90
N GLN A 43 8.35 12.65 7.04
CA GLN A 43 7.19 11.71 7.09
C GLN A 43 6.26 11.84 5.87
N THR A 44 6.83 12.28 4.75
CA THR A 44 6.20 12.38 3.44
C THR A 44 7.11 11.77 2.39
N GLY A 45 6.53 11.24 1.32
CA GLY A 45 7.28 10.61 0.23
C GLY A 45 6.87 11.16 -1.13
N GLY A 46 7.60 10.76 -2.17
CA GLY A 46 7.29 11.13 -3.54
C GLY A 46 5.97 10.53 -4.02
N LEU A 47 5.15 11.33 -4.74
CA LEU A 47 3.90 10.84 -5.35
C LEU A 47 4.10 9.65 -6.30
N HIS A 48 5.29 9.55 -6.91
CA HIS A 48 5.63 8.44 -7.80
C HIS A 48 5.62 7.09 -7.07
N ILE A 49 6.13 7.00 -5.84
CA ILE A 49 6.11 5.75 -5.05
C ILE A 49 4.67 5.31 -4.79
N LEU A 50 3.80 6.26 -4.42
CA LEU A 50 2.38 5.98 -4.22
C LEU A 50 1.72 5.46 -5.50
N GLN A 51 2.00 6.10 -6.65
CA GLN A 51 1.45 5.68 -7.94
C GLN A 51 1.91 4.26 -8.31
N HIS A 52 3.22 3.98 -8.21
CA HIS A 52 3.77 2.64 -8.46
C HIS A 52 3.15 1.58 -7.54
N THR A 53 2.92 1.92 -6.28
CA THR A 53 2.24 1.02 -5.33
C THR A 53 0.81 0.71 -5.79
N LEU A 54 0.04 1.73 -6.18
CA LEU A 54 -1.34 1.56 -6.64
C LEU A 54 -1.41 0.74 -7.93
N ASP A 55 -0.50 0.99 -8.87
CA ASP A 55 -0.44 0.27 -10.13
C ASP A 55 -0.15 -1.23 -9.88
N ALA A 56 0.84 -1.54 -9.04
CA ALA A 56 1.17 -2.92 -8.67
C ALA A 56 0.01 -3.64 -7.96
N ILE A 57 -0.67 -2.97 -7.04
CA ILE A 57 -1.84 -3.54 -6.35
C ILE A 57 -2.99 -3.79 -7.32
N CYS A 58 -3.28 -2.85 -8.23
CA CYS A 58 -4.35 -3.00 -9.21
C CYS A 58 -4.05 -4.11 -10.23
N GLU A 59 -2.79 -4.30 -10.59
CA GLU A 59 -2.34 -5.38 -11.48
C GLU A 59 -2.46 -6.76 -10.80
N MET A 60 -1.99 -6.88 -9.57
CA MET A 60 -2.06 -8.15 -8.81
C MET A 60 -3.48 -8.49 -8.36
N PHE A 61 -4.27 -7.48 -8.02
CA PHE A 61 -5.62 -7.63 -7.46
C PHE A 61 -6.62 -6.73 -8.20
N PRO A 62 -7.02 -7.11 -9.44
CA PRO A 62 -7.97 -6.33 -10.23
C PRO A 62 -9.31 -6.04 -9.53
N ILE A 63 -9.69 -6.89 -8.57
CA ILE A 63 -10.88 -6.72 -7.72
C ILE A 63 -10.89 -5.42 -6.90
N PHE A 64 -9.73 -4.80 -6.67
CA PHE A 64 -9.59 -3.57 -5.87
C PHE A 64 -9.50 -2.28 -6.70
N THR A 65 -9.51 -2.37 -8.04
CA THR A 65 -9.36 -1.22 -8.96
C THR A 65 -10.39 -0.10 -8.79
N ARG A 66 -11.57 -0.40 -8.22
CA ARG A 66 -12.64 0.59 -7.97
C ARG A 66 -12.68 1.11 -6.54
N MET A 67 -11.79 0.64 -5.67
CA MET A 67 -11.69 1.13 -4.30
C MET A 67 -11.11 2.54 -4.28
N LYS A 68 -11.55 3.34 -3.30
CA LYS A 68 -11.04 4.70 -3.11
C LYS A 68 -9.93 4.68 -2.07
N MET A 69 -8.83 5.37 -2.38
CA MET A 69 -7.80 5.67 -1.37
C MET A 69 -8.41 6.53 -0.26
N LEU A 70 -8.35 6.02 0.98
CA LEU A 70 -8.85 6.74 2.14
C LEU A 70 -7.82 7.72 2.68
N ARG A 71 -6.56 7.29 2.74
CA ARG A 71 -5.44 8.05 3.31
C ARG A 71 -4.11 7.47 2.83
N SER A 72 -3.10 8.32 2.69
CA SER A 72 -1.68 7.94 2.64
C SER A 72 -0.91 8.62 3.77
N TRP A 73 0.20 8.03 4.19
CA TRP A 73 1.12 8.57 5.21
C TRP A 73 2.51 7.97 5.01
N GLY A 74 3.54 8.61 5.58
CA GLY A 74 4.92 8.11 5.57
C GLY A 74 5.46 7.89 6.99
N GLY A 75 6.37 6.93 7.13
CA GLY A 75 7.16 6.71 8.34
C GLY A 75 8.62 7.16 8.16
N ILE A 76 9.42 7.00 9.20
CA ILE A 76 10.88 7.14 9.15
C ILE A 76 11.46 5.77 9.53
N VAL A 77 12.40 5.29 8.74
CA VAL A 77 13.05 3.99 8.93
C VAL A 77 14.56 4.17 8.80
N ASP A 78 15.30 3.49 9.67
CA ASP A 78 16.76 3.33 9.56
C ASP A 78 17.01 2.10 8.68
N VAL A 79 17.74 2.27 7.57
CA VAL A 79 17.97 1.24 6.53
C VAL A 79 19.42 0.81 6.51
#